data_AF-A0A7K7VND8-F1
#
_entry.id   AF-A0A7K7VND8-F1
#
_cell.length_a   1.000
_cell.length_b   1.000
_cell.length_c   1.000
_cell.angle_alpha   90.00
_cell.angle_beta   90.00
_cell.angle_gamma   90.00
#
_symmetry.space_group_name_H-M   'P 1'
#
loop_
_entity.id
_entity.type
_entity.pdbx_description
1 polymer ?
#
loop_
_entity_poly.entity_id
_entity_poly.type
_entity_poly.pdbx_seq_one_letter_code
_entity_poly.pdbx_strand_id
1 'polypeptide(L)'
;QGTRAGPRHVPAATLAPTGSSDLVCDLLGVKGKDILYMGDHIFGDILKSKKRQGWRTFLVVPELARELPVWTEKSELFEELRRLDLRLAELYQDLDSSSSERPDISSIKQRMQHVARDMDLSYGSLGSLFRCGSRQTLFASQLMRYADLYAASVLNFLHYPFSYVFRAVPALV
;
A
#
# COMPACT_ATOMS: atom_id res chain seq x y z
N GLN A 1 -20.09 20.21 48.34
CA GLN A 1 -21.16 20.54 47.36
C GLN A 1 -20.72 19.93 46.03
N GLY A 2 -21.37 18.86 45.59
CA GLY A 2 -21.02 18.13 44.39
C GLY A 2 -21.65 18.76 43.16
N THR A 3 -20.82 19.18 42.21
CA THR A 3 -21.27 19.64 40.89
C THR A 3 -21.47 18.42 39.99
N ARG A 4 -22.73 17.98 39.87
CA ARG A 4 -23.19 17.07 38.82
C ARG A 4 -22.98 17.74 37.47
N ALA A 5 -21.99 17.28 36.69
CA ALA A 5 -21.95 17.55 35.27
C ALA A 5 -23.06 16.71 34.61
N GLY A 6 -24.11 17.38 34.12
CA GLY A 6 -25.16 16.74 33.32
C GLY A 6 -24.64 16.18 32.00
N PRO A 7 -25.44 15.38 31.28
CA PRO A 7 -25.02 14.81 30.00
C PRO A 7 -24.70 15.96 29.04
N ARG A 8 -23.46 16.01 28.56
CA ARG A 8 -23.05 16.95 27.52
C ARG A 8 -23.85 16.61 26.26
N HIS A 9 -24.92 17.37 26.04
CA HIS A 9 -25.62 17.40 24.75
C HIS A 9 -24.57 17.78 23.70
N VAL A 10 -24.15 16.80 22.90
CA VAL A 10 -23.27 17.03 21.76
C VAL A 10 -24.12 17.77 20.73
N PRO A 11 -23.83 19.04 20.40
CA PRO A 11 -24.60 19.74 19.37
C PRO A 11 -24.39 19.03 18.04
N ALA A 12 -25.47 18.88 17.27
CA ALA A 12 -25.41 18.32 15.92
C ALA A 12 -24.39 19.11 15.07
N ALA A 13 -23.37 18.40 14.59
CA ALA A 13 -22.39 18.81 13.57
C ALA A 13 -21.99 20.31 13.61
N THR A 14 -21.25 20.72 14.65
CA THR A 14 -20.57 22.02 14.65
C THR A 14 -19.24 21.89 13.89
N LEU A 15 -18.91 22.84 13.00
CA LEU A 15 -17.58 22.94 12.41
C LEU A 15 -16.57 23.18 13.54
N ALA A 16 -15.82 22.14 13.94
CA ALA A 16 -14.75 22.27 14.91
C ALA A 16 -13.51 22.86 14.19
N PRO A 17 -12.96 24.00 14.62
CA PRO A 17 -11.72 24.52 14.06
C PRO A 17 -10.59 23.53 14.41
N THR A 18 -9.87 23.03 13.38
CA THR A 18 -8.66 22.18 13.44
C THR A 18 -8.34 21.61 14.82
N GLY A 19 -9.13 20.61 15.23
CA GLY A 19 -8.92 19.91 16.50
C GLY A 19 -7.95 18.74 16.35
N SER A 20 -7.34 18.31 17.47
CA SER A 20 -6.57 17.07 17.52
C SER A 20 -7.45 15.86 17.19
N SER A 21 -6.87 14.79 16.64
CA SER A 21 -7.55 13.50 16.45
C SER A 21 -8.12 12.92 17.74
N ASP A 22 -7.54 13.28 18.90
CA ASP A 22 -8.04 12.87 20.22
C ASP A 22 -9.42 13.48 20.49
N LEU A 23 -9.61 14.74 20.10
CA LEU A 23 -10.89 15.44 20.27
C LEU A 23 -12.01 14.75 19.49
N VAL A 24 -11.70 14.21 18.31
CA VAL A 24 -12.67 13.46 17.50
C VAL A 24 -13.10 12.18 18.23
N CYS A 25 -12.16 11.46 18.83
CA CYS A 25 -12.46 10.25 19.62
C CYS A 25 -13.31 10.60 20.85
N ASP A 26 -12.96 11.66 21.57
CA ASP A 26 -13.66 12.12 22.78
C ASP A 26 -15.08 12.62 22.48
N LEU A 27 -15.25 13.37 21.38
CA LEU A 27 -16.56 13.89 20.97
C LEU A 27 -17.51 12.78 20.49
N LEU A 28 -16.97 11.78 19.79
CA LEU A 28 -17.76 10.66 19.26
C LEU A 28 -17.89 9.50 20.26
N GLY A 29 -17.09 9.48 21.33
CA GLY A 29 -17.09 8.41 22.32
C GLY A 29 -16.60 7.06 21.77
N VAL A 30 -15.76 7.07 20.73
CA VAL A 30 -15.28 5.86 20.04
C VAL A 30 -13.77 5.67 20.21
N LYS A 31 -13.28 4.43 20.07
CA LYS A 31 -11.85 4.15 20.09
C LYS A 31 -11.28 4.21 18.68
N GLY A 32 -9.96 4.39 18.56
CA GLY A 32 -9.31 4.50 17.26
C GLY A 32 -9.60 3.33 16.30
N LYS A 33 -9.68 2.09 16.79
CA LYS A 33 -9.98 0.91 15.95
C LYS A 33 -11.39 0.90 15.37
N ASP A 34 -12.30 1.68 15.92
CA ASP A 34 -13.69 1.82 15.46
C ASP A 34 -13.83 2.91 14.37
N ILE A 35 -12.74 3.67 14.12
CA ILE A 35 -12.69 4.72 13.11
C ILE A 35 -11.94 4.20 11.88
N LEU A 36 -12.58 4.32 10.71
CA LEU A 36 -11.93 4.17 9.40
C LEU A 36 -11.69 5.56 8.81
N TYR A 37 -10.42 5.97 8.77
CA TYR A 37 -10.02 7.23 8.17
C TYR A 37 -9.62 7.05 6.71
N MET A 38 -10.20 7.87 5.83
CA MET A 38 -9.99 7.83 4.39
C MET A 38 -9.26 9.10 3.96
N GLY A 39 -8.19 8.96 3.19
CA GLY A 39 -7.42 10.09 2.67
C GLY A 39 -6.54 9.67 1.50
N ASP A 40 -5.88 10.64 0.87
CA ASP A 40 -5.02 10.46 -0.30
C ASP A 40 -3.54 10.75 0.03
N HIS A 41 -3.25 11.40 1.17
CA HIS A 41 -1.89 11.74 1.54
C HIS A 41 -1.27 10.70 2.49
N ILE A 42 -0.48 9.77 1.94
CA ILE A 42 0.11 8.64 2.68
C ILE A 42 0.83 9.01 3.99
N PHE A 43 1.51 10.15 4.04
CA PHE A 43 2.22 10.59 5.26
C PHE A 43 1.30 11.33 6.24
N GLY A 44 0.47 12.22 5.73
CA GLY A 44 -0.37 13.11 6.52
C GLY A 44 -1.54 12.37 7.13
N ASP A 45 -2.18 11.55 6.31
CA ASP A 45 -3.48 10.95 6.60
C ASP A 45 -3.31 9.55 7.16
N ILE A 46 -2.48 8.73 6.52
CA ILE A 46 -2.35 7.32 6.87
C ILE A 46 -1.33 7.12 7.97
N LEU A 47 -0.08 7.57 7.76
CA LEU A 47 1.01 7.26 8.68
C LEU A 47 0.82 7.90 10.06
N LYS A 48 0.34 9.15 10.13
CA LYS A 48 0.05 9.82 11.41
C LYS A 48 -1.12 9.17 12.14
N SER A 49 -2.24 8.92 11.46
CA SER A 49 -3.44 8.33 12.07
C SER A 49 -3.19 6.90 12.55
N LYS A 50 -2.46 6.10 11.76
CA LYS A 50 -2.11 4.72 12.13
C LYS A 50 -1.16 4.66 13.33
N LYS A 51 -0.06 5.42 13.30
CA LYS A 51 0.98 5.34 14.35
C LYS A 51 0.59 6.02 15.65
N ARG A 52 -0.10 7.17 15.60
CA ARG A 52 -0.42 7.94 16.81
C ARG A 52 -1.69 7.44 17.49
N GLN A 53 -2.70 7.06 16.70
CA GLN A 53 -4.06 6.84 17.21
C GLN A 53 -4.58 5.42 17.02
N GLY A 54 -3.86 4.58 16.26
CA GLY A 54 -4.29 3.21 15.97
C GLY A 54 -5.57 3.14 15.12
N TRP A 55 -5.84 4.19 14.33
CA TRP A 55 -7.00 4.25 13.46
C TRP A 55 -6.91 3.21 12.34
N ARG A 56 -8.07 2.73 11.87
CA ARG A 56 -8.12 1.98 10.61
C ARG A 56 -7.96 2.96 9.47
N THR A 57 -7.24 2.57 8.43
CA THR A 57 -6.82 3.49 7.36
C THR A 57 -7.20 2.98 5.98
N PHE A 58 -7.74 3.86 5.15
CA PHE A 58 -8.01 3.65 3.74
C PHE A 58 -7.28 4.69 2.91
N LEU A 59 -6.39 4.27 2.02
CA LEU A 59 -5.70 5.17 1.11
C LEU A 59 -6.38 5.20 -0.26
N VAL A 60 -6.78 6.38 -0.69
CA VAL A 60 -7.21 6.65 -2.06
C VAL A 60 -5.96 6.86 -2.93
N VAL A 61 -5.80 6.06 -3.98
CA VAL A 61 -4.69 6.17 -4.94
C VAL A 61 -5.26 6.29 -6.35
N PRO A 62 -5.60 7.50 -6.82
CA PRO A 62 -6.26 7.69 -8.11
C PRO A 62 -5.48 7.09 -9.29
N GLU A 63 -4.15 7.10 -9.22
CA GLU A 63 -3.24 6.53 -10.22
C GLU A 63 -3.48 5.03 -10.44
N LEU A 64 -4.04 4.33 -9.45
CA LEU A 64 -4.37 2.92 -9.55
C LEU A 64 -5.35 2.63 -10.70
N ALA A 65 -6.23 3.59 -11.04
CA ALA A 65 -7.16 3.46 -12.18
C ALA A 65 -6.42 3.34 -13.53
N ARG A 66 -5.24 3.95 -13.66
CA ARG A 66 -4.40 3.87 -14.85
C ARG A 66 -3.39 2.73 -14.79
N GLU A 67 -2.89 2.43 -13.59
CA GLU A 67 -1.90 1.36 -13.36
C GLU A 67 -2.47 -0.04 -13.60
N LEU A 68 -3.70 -0.31 -13.15
CA LEU A 68 -4.31 -1.65 -13.24
C LEU A 68 -4.49 -2.17 -14.68
N PRO A 69 -4.97 -1.35 -15.64
CA PRO A 69 -5.01 -1.75 -17.05
C PRO A 69 -3.64 -2.10 -17.62
N VAL A 70 -2.62 -1.25 -17.40
CA VAL A 70 -1.26 -1.48 -17.90
C VAL A 70 -0.66 -2.74 -17.27
N TRP A 71 -0.87 -2.95 -15.96
CA TRP A 71 -0.47 -4.17 -15.26
C TRP A 71 -1.06 -5.42 -15.90
N THR A 72 -2.34 -5.37 -16.25
CA THR A 72 -3.05 -6.50 -16.84
C THR A 72 -2.56 -6.77 -18.27
N GLU A 73 -2.45 -5.72 -19.09
CA GLU A 73 -2.02 -5.81 -20.48
C GLU A 73 -0.54 -6.24 -20.62
N LYS A 74 0.33 -5.77 -19.73
CA LYS A 74 1.78 -6.05 -19.76
C LYS A 74 2.20 -7.17 -18.81
N SER A 75 1.27 -8.03 -18.40
CA SER A 75 1.52 -9.15 -17.48
C SER A 75 2.61 -10.12 -17.98
N GLU A 76 2.74 -10.28 -19.30
CA GLU A 76 3.79 -11.12 -19.91
C GLU A 76 5.21 -10.62 -19.61
N LEU A 77 5.44 -9.30 -19.61
CA LEU A 77 6.75 -8.71 -19.26
C LEU A 77 7.08 -8.98 -17.78
N PHE A 78 6.07 -8.98 -16.92
CA PHE A 78 6.23 -9.33 -15.51
C PHE A 78 6.62 -10.80 -15.31
N GLU A 79 5.93 -11.71 -16.00
CA GLU A 79 6.24 -13.13 -15.93
C GLU A 79 7.61 -13.44 -16.57
N GLU A 80 8.00 -12.73 -17.64
CA GLU A 80 9.36 -12.85 -18.19
C GLU A 80 10.42 -12.44 -17.16
N LEU A 81 10.23 -11.28 -16.50
CA LEU A 81 11.18 -10.80 -15.50
C LEU A 81 11.28 -11.77 -14.31
N ARG A 82 10.13 -12.30 -13.85
CA ARG A 82 10.07 -13.31 -12.80
C ARG A 82 10.79 -14.61 -13.20
N ARG A 83 10.63 -15.05 -14.44
CA ARG A 83 11.32 -16.23 -14.98
C ARG A 83 12.84 -16.02 -15.02
N LEU A 84 13.31 -14.83 -15.38
CA LEU A 84 14.73 -14.49 -15.37
C LEU A 84 15.29 -14.45 -13.94
N ASP A 85 14.54 -13.91 -12.98
CA ASP A 85 14.91 -13.93 -11.55
C ASP A 85 15.04 -15.36 -11.03
N LEU A 86 14.09 -16.25 -11.36
CA LEU A 86 14.16 -17.68 -11.00
C LEU A 86 15.36 -18.37 -11.65
N ARG A 87 15.60 -18.10 -12.94
CA ARG A 87 16.75 -18.68 -13.65
C ARG A 87 18.08 -18.23 -13.04
N LEU A 88 18.17 -16.98 -12.61
CA LEU A 88 19.33 -16.47 -11.89
C LEU A 88 19.51 -17.21 -10.55
N ALA A 89 18.42 -17.45 -9.80
CA ALA A 89 18.47 -18.20 -8.56
C ALA A 89 18.94 -19.65 -8.76
N GLU A 90 18.44 -20.35 -9.81
CA GLU A 90 18.86 -21.71 -10.16
C GLU A 90 20.38 -21.80 -10.41
N LEU A 91 20.97 -20.82 -11.12
CA LEU A 91 22.41 -20.81 -11.39
C LEU A 91 23.26 -20.64 -10.12
N TYR A 92 22.71 -20.03 -9.08
CA TYR A 92 23.40 -19.84 -7.80
C TYR A 92 23.05 -20.91 -6.77
N GLN A 93 22.08 -21.80 -7.04
CA GLN A 93 21.53 -22.73 -6.06
C GLN A 93 22.58 -23.71 -5.52
N ASP A 94 23.48 -24.18 -6.38
CA ASP A 94 24.50 -25.19 -6.05
C ASP A 94 25.87 -24.57 -5.73
N LEU A 95 25.98 -23.23 -5.75
CA LEU A 95 27.23 -22.52 -5.46
C LEU A 95 27.32 -22.22 -3.97
N ASP A 96 28.16 -22.98 -3.28
CA ASP A 96 28.48 -22.72 -1.87
C ASP A 96 29.71 -21.81 -1.71
N SER A 97 30.06 -21.48 -0.47
CA SER A 97 31.21 -20.62 -0.15
C SER A 97 32.58 -21.23 -0.52
N SER A 98 32.64 -22.52 -0.87
CA SER A 98 33.85 -23.21 -1.32
C SER A 98 33.99 -23.23 -2.85
N SER A 99 32.90 -22.93 -3.57
CA SER A 99 32.89 -22.87 -5.03
C SER A 99 33.74 -21.70 -5.55
N SER A 100 34.64 -22.01 -6.49
CA SER A 100 35.42 -20.99 -7.23
C SER A 100 34.79 -20.67 -8.60
N GLU A 101 33.73 -21.40 -8.97
CA GLU A 101 32.99 -21.17 -10.21
C GLU A 101 32.15 -19.90 -10.12
N ARG A 102 32.25 -19.08 -11.16
CA ARG A 102 31.42 -17.88 -11.31
C ARG A 102 30.62 -18.04 -12.59
N PRO A 103 29.31 -18.33 -12.50
CA PRO A 103 28.48 -18.48 -13.69
C PRO A 103 28.43 -17.14 -14.44
N ASP A 104 28.49 -17.21 -15.76
CA ASP A 104 28.29 -16.03 -16.60
C ASP A 104 26.81 -15.65 -16.62
N ILE A 105 26.49 -14.56 -15.93
CA ILE A 105 25.14 -14.01 -15.80
C ILE A 105 24.95 -12.74 -16.62
N SER A 106 25.92 -12.38 -17.47
CA SER A 106 25.90 -11.14 -18.25
C SER A 106 24.66 -11.06 -19.14
N SER A 107 24.37 -12.14 -19.87
CA SER A 107 23.21 -12.26 -20.77
C SER A 107 21.87 -12.13 -20.03
N ILE A 108 21.73 -12.80 -18.88
CA ILE A 108 20.53 -12.75 -18.04
C ILE A 108 20.33 -11.34 -17.49
N LYS A 109 21.39 -10.73 -16.94
CA LYS A 109 21.34 -9.36 -16.41
C LYS A 109 20.96 -8.35 -17.49
N GLN A 110 21.54 -8.46 -18.67
CA GLN A 110 21.20 -7.59 -19.81
C GLN A 110 19.72 -7.76 -20.21
N ARG A 111 19.25 -9.01 -20.28
CA ARG A 111 17.84 -9.28 -20.60
C ARG A 111 16.90 -8.72 -19.53
N MET A 112 17.21 -8.90 -18.25
CA MET A 112 16.44 -8.34 -17.13
C MET A 112 16.36 -6.81 -17.20
N GLN A 113 17.50 -6.14 -17.48
CA GLN A 113 17.53 -4.69 -17.63
C GLN A 113 16.67 -4.21 -18.81
N HIS A 114 16.70 -4.93 -19.93
CA HIS A 114 15.89 -4.61 -21.09
C HIS A 114 14.39 -4.75 -20.80
N VAL A 115 13.98 -5.90 -20.25
CA VAL A 115 12.58 -6.18 -19.88
C VAL A 115 12.08 -5.19 -18.82
N ALA A 116 12.88 -4.90 -17.79
CA ALA A 116 12.53 -3.92 -16.77
C ALA A 116 12.31 -2.53 -17.37
N ARG A 117 13.16 -2.11 -18.32
CA ARG A 117 13.03 -0.82 -18.98
C ARG A 117 11.78 -0.74 -19.86
N ASP A 118 11.50 -1.78 -20.65
CA ASP A 118 10.32 -1.81 -21.53
C ASP A 118 9.02 -1.83 -20.73
N MET A 119 9.04 -2.53 -19.60
CA MET A 119 7.95 -2.53 -18.64
C MET A 119 7.75 -1.15 -18.01
N ASP A 120 8.80 -0.50 -17.50
CA ASP A 120 8.69 0.85 -16.91
C ASP A 120 8.17 1.87 -17.95
N LEU A 121 8.66 1.82 -19.19
CA LEU A 121 8.19 2.68 -20.27
C LEU A 121 6.70 2.51 -20.61
N SER A 122 6.11 1.35 -20.29
CA SER A 122 4.67 1.10 -20.48
C SER A 122 3.79 1.94 -19.54
N TYR A 123 4.32 2.36 -18.39
CA TYR A 123 3.61 3.20 -17.41
C TYR A 123 3.85 4.71 -17.64
N GLY A 124 4.97 5.07 -18.26
CA GLY A 124 5.37 6.44 -18.57
C GLY A 124 6.88 6.64 -18.44
N SER A 125 7.34 7.88 -18.59
CA SER A 125 8.78 8.19 -18.51
C SER A 125 9.43 7.89 -17.16
N LEU A 126 8.64 7.92 -16.08
CA LEU A 126 9.11 7.65 -14.71
C LEU A 126 8.80 6.23 -14.22
N GLY A 127 8.17 5.39 -15.06
CA GLY A 127 7.75 4.05 -14.64
C GLY A 127 6.46 4.02 -13.82
N SER A 128 6.25 2.88 -13.16
CA SER A 128 5.10 2.67 -12.27
C SER A 128 5.31 3.36 -10.92
N LEU A 129 4.23 3.86 -10.34
CA LEU A 129 4.19 4.36 -8.97
C LEU A 129 4.58 3.28 -7.96
N PHE A 130 4.29 2.01 -8.28
CA PHE A 130 4.46 0.90 -7.34
C PHE A 130 5.79 0.16 -7.47
N ARG A 131 6.46 0.25 -8.62
CA ARG A 131 7.63 -0.60 -8.92
C ARG A 131 8.51 -0.04 -10.03
N CYS A 132 9.75 -0.52 -10.04
CA CYS A 132 10.71 -0.38 -11.13
C CYS A 132 11.30 -1.77 -11.40
N GLY A 133 10.93 -2.37 -12.52
CA GLY A 133 11.22 -3.78 -12.77
C GLY A 133 10.62 -4.70 -11.70
N SER A 134 11.48 -5.51 -11.07
CA SER A 134 11.09 -6.45 -9.99
C SER A 134 11.09 -5.82 -8.60
N ARG A 135 11.54 -4.56 -8.47
CA ARG A 135 11.69 -3.89 -7.17
C ARG A 135 10.49 -2.99 -6.88
N GLN A 136 9.98 -3.07 -5.65
CA GLN A 136 8.93 -2.16 -5.18
C GLN A 136 9.50 -0.77 -4.91
N THR A 137 8.71 0.27 -5.16
CA THR A 137 9.05 1.65 -4.78
C THR A 137 8.87 1.85 -3.28
N LEU A 138 9.39 2.99 -2.78
CA LEU A 138 9.14 3.42 -1.41
C LEU A 138 7.64 3.63 -1.17
N PHE A 139 6.91 4.18 -2.15
CA PHE A 139 5.47 4.38 -2.06
C PHE A 139 4.73 3.06 -1.85
N ALA A 140 5.00 2.05 -2.68
CA ALA A 140 4.39 0.72 -2.51
C ALA A 140 4.70 0.10 -1.16
N SER A 141 5.95 0.21 -0.70
CA SER A 141 6.38 -0.31 0.60
C SER A 141 5.64 0.35 1.76
N GLN A 142 5.42 1.67 1.67
CA GLN A 142 4.67 2.42 2.69
C GLN A 142 3.18 2.12 2.63
N LEU A 143 2.62 1.97 1.42
CA LEU A 143 1.22 1.62 1.21
C LEU A 143 0.90 0.30 1.92
N MET A 144 1.66 -0.75 1.59
CA MET A 144 1.48 -2.10 2.15
C MET A 144 1.66 -2.15 3.68
N ARG A 145 2.47 -1.25 4.23
CA ARG A 145 2.76 -1.21 5.67
C ARG A 145 1.72 -0.45 6.48
N TYR A 146 1.16 0.63 5.93
CA TYR A 146 0.40 1.59 6.74
C TYR A 146 -1.08 1.70 6.36
N ALA A 147 -1.46 1.41 5.12
CA ALA A 147 -2.86 1.41 4.70
C ALA A 147 -3.48 0.03 4.96
N ASP A 148 -4.55 -0.04 5.76
CA ASP A 148 -5.28 -1.30 5.93
C ASP A 148 -6.02 -1.70 4.66
N LEU A 149 -6.50 -0.70 3.91
CA LEU A 149 -7.20 -0.82 2.65
C LEU A 149 -6.71 0.26 1.69
N TYR A 150 -6.76 -0.01 0.40
CA TYR A 150 -6.50 1.00 -0.63
C TYR A 150 -7.34 0.74 -1.86
N ALA A 151 -7.71 1.79 -2.58
CA ALA A 151 -8.39 1.68 -3.87
C ALA A 151 -8.20 2.96 -4.70
N ALA A 152 -8.62 2.90 -5.96
CA ALA A 152 -8.62 4.08 -6.83
C ALA A 152 -9.61 5.17 -6.37
N SER A 153 -10.71 4.77 -5.75
CA SER A 153 -11.76 5.66 -5.27
C SER A 153 -12.45 5.11 -4.04
N VAL A 154 -12.96 6.01 -3.19
CA VAL A 154 -13.83 5.67 -2.05
C VAL A 154 -15.15 5.04 -2.52
N LEU A 155 -15.60 5.38 -3.74
CA LEU A 155 -16.83 4.82 -4.30
C LEU A 155 -16.80 3.29 -4.43
N ASN A 156 -15.61 2.68 -4.44
CA ASN A 156 -15.46 1.24 -4.48
C ASN A 156 -16.15 0.55 -3.29
N PHE A 157 -16.34 1.23 -2.15
CA PHE A 157 -17.09 0.69 -1.02
C PHE A 157 -18.57 0.46 -1.31
N LEU A 158 -19.17 1.17 -2.27
CA LEU A 158 -20.58 0.99 -2.65
C LEU A 158 -20.86 -0.41 -3.22
N HIS A 159 -19.82 -1.10 -3.68
CA HIS A 159 -19.91 -2.47 -4.17
C HIS A 159 -19.84 -3.52 -3.06
N TYR A 160 -19.72 -3.11 -1.79
CA TYR A 160 -19.64 -4.01 -0.63
C TYR A 160 -20.75 -3.71 0.38
N PRO A 161 -21.31 -4.73 1.06
CA PRO A 161 -22.21 -4.50 2.17
C PRO A 161 -21.47 -3.91 3.36
N PHE A 162 -22.14 -3.13 4.21
CA PHE A 162 -21.53 -2.54 5.42
C PHE A 162 -21.05 -3.58 6.45
N SER A 163 -21.56 -4.82 6.37
CA SER A 163 -21.14 -5.95 7.21
C SER A 163 -19.98 -6.76 6.60
N TYR A 164 -19.35 -6.27 5.53
CA TYR A 164 -18.27 -6.99 4.87
C TYR A 164 -17.00 -7.06 5.74
N VAL A 165 -16.36 -8.22 5.75
CA VAL A 165 -15.10 -8.44 6.46
C VAL A 165 -13.96 -8.56 5.45
N PHE A 166 -13.18 -7.50 5.30
CA PHE A 166 -11.97 -7.51 4.48
C PHE A 166 -10.91 -8.44 5.09
N ARG A 167 -10.36 -9.35 4.28
CA ARG A 167 -9.35 -10.34 4.71
C ARG A 167 -8.08 -10.19 3.89
N ALA A 168 -6.93 -10.29 4.57
CA ALA A 168 -5.61 -10.43 3.95
C ALA A 168 -4.99 -11.76 4.41
N VAL A 169 -4.09 -12.32 3.60
CA VAL A 169 -3.37 -13.54 3.96
C VAL A 169 -2.44 -13.25 5.15
N PRO A 170 -2.41 -14.09 6.20
CA PRO A 170 -1.48 -13.90 7.31
C PRO A 170 -0.03 -13.90 6.82
N ALA A 171 0.75 -12.91 7.23
CA ALA A 171 2.19 -12.92 7.01
C ALA A 171 2.82 -14.01 7.89
N LEU A 172 3.62 -14.88 7.28
CA LEU A 172 4.51 -15.79 8.01
C LEU A 172 5.67 -14.96 8.56
N VAL A 173 5.78 -14.89 9.89
CA VAL A 173 6.90 -14.25 10.61
C VAL A 173 7.90 -15.31 11.01
#